data_AF-A0A160IQW0-F1
#
_entry.id   AF-A0A160IQW0-F1
#
_cell.length_a   1.000
_cell.length_b   1.000
_cell.length_c   1.000
_cell.angle_alpha   90.00
_cell.angle_beta   90.00
_cell.angle_gamma   90.00
#
_symmetry.space_group_name_H-M   'P 1'
#
loop_
_entity.id
_entity.type
_entity.pdbx_description
1 polymer ?
#
loop_
_entity_poly.entity_id
_entity_poly.type
_entity_poly.pdbx_seq_one_letter_code
_entity_poly.pdbx_strand_id
1 'polypeptide(L)'
;MKELNETYAMYFNKKYELTGHVFQGRYGAELIEDRSHLLDTSRYIHLNPVSADLVMYPLEYQWSSYRYYVTPSVCPFVHTSTLLEQFNHSKSQYRDYVESKITPVVEL
;
A
#
# COMPACT_ATOMS: atom_id res chain seq x y z
N MET A 1 -2.58 13.39 10.62
CA MET A 1 -3.78 12.85 9.95
C MET A 1 -5.06 13.67 10.11
N LYS A 2 -5.25 14.49 11.17
CA LYS A 2 -6.47 15.31 11.33
C LYS A 2 -6.75 16.17 10.09
N GLU A 3 -5.80 17.01 9.70
CA GLU A 3 -5.96 17.96 8.58
C GLU A 3 -6.28 17.26 7.25
N LEU A 4 -5.53 16.21 6.90
CA LEU A 4 -5.76 15.44 5.67
C LEU A 4 -7.17 14.84 5.63
N ASN A 5 -7.57 14.14 6.70
CA ASN A 5 -8.87 13.49 6.74
C ASN A 5 -10.01 14.51 6.79
N GLU A 6 -9.88 15.58 7.57
CA GLU A 6 -10.89 16.63 7.68
C GLU A 6 -11.09 17.34 6.33
N THR A 7 -10.00 17.74 5.68
CA THR A 7 -10.04 18.39 4.35
C THR A 7 -10.67 17.47 3.31
N TYR A 8 -10.31 16.19 3.28
CA TYR A 8 -10.91 15.23 2.36
C TYR A 8 -12.39 14.98 2.65
N ALA A 9 -12.78 14.82 3.92
CA ALA A 9 -14.18 14.58 4.30
C ALA A 9 -15.08 15.75 3.92
N MET A 10 -14.62 17.00 4.17
CA MET A 10 -15.34 18.20 3.74
C MET A 10 -15.48 18.26 2.22
N TYR A 11 -14.41 17.98 1.48
CA TYR A 11 -14.45 17.92 0.01
C TYR A 11 -15.43 16.85 -0.49
N PHE A 12 -15.35 15.63 0.05
CA PHE A 12 -16.17 14.49 -0.36
C PHE A 12 -17.66 14.77 -0.13
N ASN A 13 -18.03 15.19 1.07
CA ASN A 13 -19.42 15.51 1.41
C ASN A 13 -19.97 16.65 0.55
N LYS A 14 -19.17 17.72 0.34
CA LYS A 14 -19.57 18.83 -0.55
C LYS A 14 -19.76 18.38 -2.00
N LYS A 15 -18.88 17.51 -2.51
CA LYS A 15 -18.91 17.04 -3.91
C LYS A 15 -20.12 16.16 -4.20
N TYR A 16 -20.51 15.32 -3.26
CA TYR A 16 -21.58 14.34 -3.43
C TYR A 16 -22.88 14.71 -2.71
N GLU A 17 -22.99 15.94 -2.19
CA GLU A 17 -24.15 16.44 -1.46
C GLU A 17 -24.55 15.56 -0.26
N LEU A 18 -23.55 14.99 0.42
CA LEU A 18 -23.73 14.12 1.59
C LEU A 18 -23.46 14.88 2.90
N THR A 19 -23.91 14.30 4.01
CA THR A 19 -23.63 14.78 5.37
C THR A 19 -23.19 13.63 6.26
N GLY A 20 -22.50 13.94 7.37
CA GLY A 20 -22.04 12.94 8.33
C GLY A 20 -20.57 12.52 8.16
N HIS A 21 -20.20 11.44 8.84
CA HIS A 21 -18.83 10.96 8.93
C HIS A 21 -18.42 10.15 7.70
N VAL A 22 -17.35 10.57 7.02
CA VAL A 22 -16.74 9.82 5.91
C VAL A 22 -15.82 8.71 6.40
N PHE A 23 -15.10 8.95 7.50
CA PHE A 23 -14.19 7.98 8.10
C PHE A 23 -14.83 7.32 9.32
N GLN A 24 -14.70 6.00 9.43
CA GLN A 24 -15.29 5.21 10.52
C GLN A 24 -14.67 5.50 11.90
N GLY A 25 -13.44 6.03 11.97
CA GLY A 25 -12.75 6.30 13.23
C GLY A 25 -11.43 7.05 13.07
N ARG A 26 -10.67 7.14 14.16
CA ARG A 26 -9.31 7.71 14.15
C ARG A 26 -8.35 6.78 13.40
N TYR A 27 -7.32 7.37 12.79
CA TYR A 27 -6.21 6.61 12.21
C TYR A 27 -5.45 5.84 13.30
N GLY A 28 -4.93 4.67 12.94
CA GLY A 28 -3.94 3.95 13.73
C GLY A 28 -2.53 4.46 13.44
N ALA A 29 -1.65 4.38 14.44
CA ALA A 29 -0.24 4.67 14.30
C ALA A 29 0.55 3.72 15.19
N GLU A 30 1.53 3.06 14.61
CA GLU A 30 2.41 2.12 15.29
C GLU A 30 3.85 2.36 14.81
N LEU A 31 4.80 2.29 15.75
CA LEU A 31 6.20 2.49 15.43
C LEU A 31 6.76 1.23 14.80
N ILE A 32 7.48 1.38 13.69
CA ILE A 32 8.27 0.28 13.13
C ILE A 32 9.56 0.16 13.94
N GLU A 33 9.68 -0.92 14.70
CA GLU A 33 10.78 -1.11 15.66
C GLU A 33 11.98 -1.85 15.06
N ASP A 34 11.75 -2.69 14.05
CA ASP A 34 12.81 -3.51 13.45
C ASP A 34 12.61 -3.75 11.95
N ARG A 35 13.62 -4.38 11.35
CA ARG A 35 13.65 -4.70 9.93
C ARG A 35 12.52 -5.64 9.51
N SER A 36 12.23 -6.67 10.29
CA SER A 36 11.17 -7.63 9.95
C SER A 36 9.82 -6.94 9.95
N HIS A 37 9.54 -6.10 10.95
CA HIS A 37 8.33 -5.29 11.03
C HIS A 37 8.20 -4.38 9.80
N LEU A 38 9.27 -3.67 9.40
CA LEU A 38 9.28 -2.84 8.19
C LEU A 38 8.89 -3.65 6.93
N LEU A 39 9.53 -4.80 6.75
CA LEU A 39 9.34 -5.65 5.57
C LEU A 39 7.95 -6.27 5.54
N ASP A 40 7.45 -6.75 6.67
CA ASP A 40 6.12 -7.36 6.77
C ASP A 40 5.02 -6.31 6.55
N THR A 41 5.16 -5.11 7.12
CA THR A 41 4.19 -4.02 6.91
C THR A 41 4.14 -3.60 5.44
N SER A 42 5.30 -3.48 4.78
CA SER A 42 5.32 -3.11 3.36
C SER A 42 4.71 -4.20 2.47
N ARG A 43 5.02 -5.47 2.72
CA ARG A 43 4.40 -6.59 2.00
C ARG A 43 2.90 -6.62 2.22
N TYR A 44 2.44 -6.45 3.46
CA TYR A 44 1.02 -6.37 3.79
C TYR A 44 0.32 -5.28 2.98
N ILE A 45 0.84 -4.04 3.00
CA ILE A 45 0.25 -2.91 2.25
C ILE A 45 0.10 -3.22 0.77
N HIS A 46 1.13 -3.80 0.13
CA HIS A 46 1.06 -4.09 -1.30
C HIS A 46 0.23 -5.32 -1.65
N LEU A 47 0.10 -6.28 -0.73
CA LEU A 47 -0.77 -7.45 -0.93
C LEU A 47 -2.23 -7.18 -0.55
N ASN A 48 -2.55 -6.10 0.16
CA ASN A 48 -3.94 -5.79 0.55
C ASN A 48 -4.96 -5.88 -0.59
N PRO A 49 -4.69 -5.35 -1.81
CA PRO A 49 -5.61 -5.52 -2.93
C PRO A 49 -5.83 -6.99 -3.35
N VAL A 50 -4.79 -7.82 -3.24
CA VAL A 50 -4.87 -9.26 -3.53
C VAL A 50 -5.65 -9.97 -2.43
N SER A 51 -5.31 -9.71 -1.16
CA SER A 51 -6.01 -10.27 0.01
C SER A 51 -7.49 -9.87 0.09
N ALA A 52 -7.88 -8.79 -0.58
CA ALA A 52 -9.26 -8.33 -0.69
C ALA A 52 -9.95 -8.79 -1.98
N ASP A 53 -9.35 -9.73 -2.73
CA ASP A 53 -9.85 -10.29 -3.99
C ASP A 53 -10.16 -9.24 -5.07
N LEU A 54 -9.49 -8.08 -5.04
CA LEU A 54 -9.68 -7.01 -6.03
C LEU A 54 -8.88 -7.26 -7.31
N VAL A 55 -7.74 -7.95 -7.19
CA VAL A 55 -6.79 -8.26 -8.26
C VAL A 55 -6.08 -9.58 -7.96
N MET A 56 -5.58 -10.27 -8.98
CA MET A 56 -4.78 -11.49 -8.77
C MET A 56 -3.34 -11.16 -8.39
N TYR A 57 -2.80 -10.08 -8.96
CA TYR A 57 -1.42 -9.65 -8.70
C TYR A 57 -1.37 -8.20 -8.23
N PRO A 58 -0.48 -7.87 -7.27
CA PRO A 58 -0.41 -6.53 -6.70
C PRO A 58 -0.05 -5.43 -7.71
N LEU A 59 0.60 -5.78 -8.83
CA LEU A 59 0.93 -4.83 -9.90
C LEU A 59 -0.30 -4.37 -10.70
N GLU A 60 -1.39 -5.13 -10.68
CA GLU A 60 -2.65 -4.81 -11.38
C GLU A 60 -3.42 -3.68 -10.66
N TYR A 61 -3.18 -3.49 -9.36
CA TYR A 61 -3.87 -2.46 -8.58
C TYR A 61 -3.19 -1.09 -8.74
N GLN A 62 -3.78 -0.24 -9.59
CA GLN A 62 -3.21 1.07 -9.94
C GLN A 62 -3.14 2.08 -8.78
N TRP A 63 -3.94 1.90 -7.73
CA TRP A 63 -4.00 2.82 -6.58
C TRP A 63 -3.02 2.42 -5.46
N SER A 64 -1.88 1.84 -5.82
CA SER A 64 -0.81 1.44 -4.92
C SER A 64 0.55 1.94 -5.44
N SER A 65 1.47 2.22 -4.51
CA SER A 65 2.85 2.57 -4.84
C SER A 65 3.69 1.37 -5.29
N TYR A 66 3.16 0.14 -5.23
CA TYR A 66 3.88 -1.10 -5.54
C TYR A 66 4.62 -1.05 -6.89
N ARG A 67 3.99 -0.47 -7.92
CA ARG A 67 4.60 -0.27 -9.25
C ARG A 67 5.97 0.38 -9.18
N TYR A 68 6.15 1.40 -8.33
CA TYR A 68 7.41 2.13 -8.21
C TYR A 68 8.51 1.31 -7.53
N TYR A 69 8.13 0.30 -6.75
CA TYR A 69 9.06 -0.63 -6.12
C TYR A 69 9.53 -1.74 -7.05
N VAL A 70 8.73 -2.16 -8.05
CA VAL A 70 9.04 -3.34 -8.88
C VAL A 70 9.28 -3.06 -10.36
N THR A 71 9.02 -1.84 -10.82
CA THR A 71 9.26 -1.41 -12.22
C THR A 71 10.21 -0.22 -12.28
N PRO A 72 10.76 0.16 -13.44
CA PRO A 72 11.58 1.37 -13.58
C PRO A 72 10.83 2.70 -13.37
N SER A 73 9.50 2.68 -13.18
CA SER A 73 8.70 3.88 -12.97
C SER A 73 9.15 4.67 -11.72
N VAL A 74 9.02 6.00 -11.81
CA VAL A 74 9.32 6.94 -10.72
C VAL A 74 8.12 7.81 -10.42
N CYS A 75 8.05 8.34 -9.20
CA CYS A 75 7.01 9.25 -8.75
C CYS A 75 7.62 10.31 -7.82
N PRO A 76 7.37 11.62 -8.04
CA PRO A 76 8.00 12.69 -7.25
C PRO A 76 7.74 12.64 -5.74
N PHE A 77 6.67 11.95 -5.32
CA PHE A 77 6.24 11.87 -3.94
C PHE A 77 6.33 10.46 -3.34
N VAL A 78 6.94 9.50 -4.05
CA VAL A 78 7.18 8.14 -3.53
C VAL A 78 8.67 7.90 -3.39
N HIS A 79 9.11 7.69 -2.16
CA HIS A 79 10.51 7.41 -1.83
C HIS A 79 10.67 5.92 -1.54
N THR A 80 11.33 5.19 -2.45
CA THR A 80 11.48 3.73 -2.35
C THR A 80 12.82 3.29 -1.74
N SER A 81 13.78 4.21 -1.62
CA SER A 81 15.17 3.89 -1.23
C SER A 81 15.27 3.19 0.12
N THR A 82 14.65 3.73 1.17
CA THR A 82 14.73 3.20 2.55
C THR A 82 14.36 1.72 2.63
N LEU A 83 13.34 1.30 1.87
CA LEU A 83 12.92 -0.10 1.85
C LEU A 83 13.77 -0.93 0.88
N LEU A 84 14.06 -0.42 -0.31
CA LEU A 84 14.86 -1.16 -1.31
C LEU A 84 16.31 -1.37 -0.87
N GLU A 85 16.87 -0.52 0.01
CA GLU A 85 18.15 -0.73 0.68
C GLU A 85 18.21 -2.08 1.42
N GLN A 86 17.08 -2.55 1.97
CA GLN A 86 16.97 -3.85 2.64
C GLN A 86 17.13 -5.05 1.69
N PHE A 87 17.12 -4.78 0.37
CA PHE A 87 17.25 -5.72 -0.74
C PHE A 87 18.41 -5.32 -1.67
N ASN A 88 19.45 -4.63 -1.17
CA ASN A 88 20.59 -4.17 -1.98
C ASN A 88 20.16 -3.38 -3.23
N HIS A 89 19.09 -2.58 -3.10
CA HIS A 89 18.46 -1.82 -4.18
C HIS A 89 17.85 -2.67 -5.32
N SER A 90 17.68 -3.98 -5.11
CA SER A 90 17.12 -4.90 -6.10
C SER A 90 15.60 -4.91 -6.06
N LYS A 91 14.99 -4.34 -7.11
CA LYS A 91 13.54 -4.38 -7.33
C LYS A 91 13.02 -5.81 -7.54
N SER A 92 13.82 -6.70 -8.14
CA SER A 92 13.43 -8.10 -8.33
C SER A 92 13.40 -8.86 -7.02
N GLN A 93 14.40 -8.70 -6.14
CA GLN A 93 14.40 -9.36 -4.83
C GLN A 93 13.24 -8.88 -3.96
N TYR A 94 12.89 -7.58 -4.04
CA TYR A 94 11.71 -7.06 -3.36
C TYR A 94 10.41 -7.65 -3.91
N ARG A 95 10.27 -7.72 -5.24
CA ARG A 95 9.13 -8.38 -5.89
C ARG A 95 8.99 -9.82 -5.41
N ASP A 96 10.07 -10.61 -5.45
CA ASP A 96 10.05 -12.01 -5.05
C ASP A 96 9.61 -12.16 -3.58
N TYR A 97 10.13 -11.29 -2.70
CA TYR A 97 9.73 -11.25 -1.30
C TYR A 97 8.23 -10.98 -1.11
N VAL A 98 7.67 -10.01 -1.83
CA VAL A 98 6.23 -9.68 -1.74
C VAL A 98 5.37 -10.78 -2.34
N GLU A 99 5.67 -11.20 -3.57
CA GLU A 99 4.85 -12.12 -4.35
C GLU A 99 4.96 -13.58 -3.86
N SER A 100 5.98 -13.93 -3.06
CA SER A 100 6.11 -15.25 -2.41
C SER A 100 4.93 -15.65 -1.51
N LYS A 101 4.09 -14.68 -1.09
CA LYS A 101 2.91 -14.92 -0.24
C LYS A 101 1.60 -15.00 -1.04
N ILE A 102 1.64 -14.82 -2.35
CA ILE A 102 0.48 -15.04 -3.20
C ILE A 102 0.22 -16.55 -3.22
N THR A 103 -0.89 -16.97 -2.63
CA THR A 103 -1.32 -18.36 -2.72
C THR A 103 -2.04 -18.52 -4.06
N PRO A 104 -1.70 -19.54 -4.88
CA PRO A 104 -2.50 -19.85 -6.06
C PRO A 104 -3.92 -20.14 -5.61
N VAL A 105 -4.90 -19.43 -6.16
CA VAL A 105 -6.30 -19.81 -6.01
C VAL A 105 -6.42 -21.18 -6.68
N VAL A 106 -6.51 -22.24 -5.88
CA VAL A 106 -6.85 -23.56 -6.39
C VAL A 106 -8.30 -23.45 -6.84
N GLU A 107 -8.53 -23.38 -8.15
CA GLU A 107 -9.86 -23.52 -8.72
C GLU A 107 -10.42 -24.90 -8.30
N LEU A 108 -11.53 -24.89 -7.54
CA LEU A 108 -12.35 -26.06 -7.24
C LEU A 108 -13.44 -26.22 -8.30
#